data_AF-A0A2W5ML42-F1
#
_entry.id   AF-A0A2W5ML42-F1
#
_cell.length_a   1.000
_cell.length_b   1.000
_cell.length_c   1.000
_cell.angle_alpha   90.00
_cell.angle_beta   90.00
_cell.angle_gamma   90.00
#
_symmetry.space_group_name_H-M   'P 1'
#
loop_
_entity.id
_entity.type
_entity.pdbx_description
1 polymer ?
#
loop_
_entity_poly.entity_id
_entity_poly.type
_entity_poly.pdbx_seq_one_letter_code
_entity_poly.pdbx_strand_id
1 'polypeptide(L)'
;MTRTVLSGLAAALSLGLAGCGGDAPDPREEPGAGAAATNAAATSDPAAATASGSVPAPIEQAYRCRGLVAAALAASRVIPKDQLPAELAALDQSVLDHWNGKMGEIAAGTIDAGEEARLMTEATRILVTPEELHAELPAIRACVAAAAG
;
A
#
# COMPACT_ATOMS: atom_id res chain seq x y z
N MET A 1 42.77 9.09 -49.22
CA MET A 1 42.63 7.84 -48.45
C MET A 1 41.19 7.81 -47.95
N THR A 2 40.30 7.14 -48.70
CA THR A 2 39.58 5.92 -48.28
C THR A 2 38.76 6.10 -47.01
N ARG A 3 37.46 5.81 -46.91
CA ARG A 3 36.37 5.39 -47.81
C ARG A 3 35.17 5.24 -46.84
N THR A 4 33.98 5.74 -47.20
CA THR A 4 32.64 5.08 -47.07
C THR A 4 32.24 4.33 -45.77
N VAL A 5 31.01 4.26 -45.27
CA VAL A 5 29.63 4.47 -45.75
C VAL A 5 28.73 4.63 -44.50
N LEU A 6 27.62 5.36 -44.60
CA LEU A 6 26.42 5.15 -43.76
C LEU A 6 25.91 3.71 -43.92
N SER A 7 25.60 3.02 -42.81
CA SER A 7 24.67 1.87 -42.69
C SER A 7 24.68 1.44 -41.22
N GLY A 8 23.58 1.21 -40.52
CA GLY A 8 22.18 1.21 -40.90
C GLY A 8 21.30 1.07 -39.65
N LEU A 9 20.09 1.59 -39.76
CA LEU A 9 18.94 1.09 -39.03
C LEU A 9 18.84 -0.44 -39.20
N ALA A 10 18.65 -1.18 -38.12
CA ALA A 10 17.83 -2.40 -38.12
C ALA A 10 17.48 -2.81 -36.69
N ALA A 11 16.18 -2.76 -36.42
CA ALA A 11 15.52 -3.41 -35.31
C ALA A 11 15.65 -4.94 -35.39
N ALA A 12 15.58 -5.61 -34.23
CA ALA A 12 15.06 -6.98 -34.05
C ALA A 12 15.03 -7.27 -32.53
N LEU A 13 13.91 -7.04 -31.83
CA LEU A 13 12.94 -8.08 -31.45
C LEU A 13 13.43 -9.52 -31.67
N SER A 14 13.53 -10.29 -30.57
CA SER A 14 13.20 -11.73 -30.45
C SER A 14 13.44 -12.12 -28.98
N LEU A 15 12.42 -12.10 -28.12
CA LEU A 15 11.66 -13.30 -27.74
C LEU A 15 12.42 -14.61 -27.99
N GLY A 16 13.10 -15.09 -26.95
CA GLY A 16 13.53 -16.47 -26.81
C GLY A 16 12.61 -17.22 -25.86
N LEU A 17 11.36 -17.46 -26.31
CA LEU A 17 10.58 -18.61 -25.86
C LEU A 17 11.29 -19.86 -26.41
N ALA A 18 11.82 -20.68 -25.51
CA ALA A 18 12.10 -22.09 -25.76
C ALA A 18 11.32 -22.85 -24.68
N GLY A 19 10.33 -23.68 -24.96
CA GLY A 19 9.75 -24.10 -26.22
C GLY A 19 8.78 -25.24 -25.91
N CYS A 20 7.63 -25.29 -26.56
CA CYS A 20 6.98 -26.50 -27.05
C CYS A 20 5.66 -26.09 -27.73
N GLY A 21 5.52 -26.39 -29.02
CA GLY A 21 4.27 -26.18 -29.73
C GLY A 21 4.51 -25.91 -31.19
N GLY A 22 4.48 -26.97 -32.00
CA GLY A 22 4.55 -26.87 -33.44
C GLY A 22 3.29 -26.22 -34.05
N ASP A 23 3.47 -25.86 -35.31
CA ASP A 23 2.47 -25.77 -36.37
C ASP A 23 1.40 -24.65 -36.34
N ALA A 24 1.72 -23.59 -37.10
CA ALA A 24 0.91 -22.95 -38.17
C ALA A 24 -0.39 -22.16 -37.84
N PRO A 25 -0.81 -21.22 -38.73
CA PRO A 25 -1.33 -19.89 -38.35
C PRO A 25 -2.78 -19.57 -38.78
N ASP A 26 -3.41 -18.56 -38.16
CA ASP A 26 -4.44 -17.69 -38.80
C ASP A 26 -4.60 -16.34 -38.04
N PRO A 27 -4.84 -15.19 -38.71
CA PRO A 27 -4.96 -13.88 -38.08
C PRO A 27 -6.40 -13.33 -38.14
N ARG A 28 -7.13 -13.31 -37.01
CA ARG A 28 -8.38 -12.52 -36.88
C ARG A 28 -8.65 -12.05 -35.43
N GLU A 29 -8.98 -10.76 -35.34
CA GLU A 29 -9.77 -10.05 -34.31
C GLU A 29 -9.12 -9.63 -32.96
N GLU A 30 -8.85 -8.32 -32.82
CA GLU A 30 -9.00 -7.55 -31.57
C GLU A 30 -10.51 -7.45 -31.19
N PRO A 31 -10.95 -7.10 -29.94
CA PRO A 31 -10.27 -6.24 -28.96
C PRO A 31 -10.44 -6.59 -27.46
N GLY A 32 -9.57 -6.01 -26.63
CA GLY A 32 -9.92 -5.50 -25.30
C GLY A 32 -9.88 -6.47 -24.10
N ALA A 33 -8.94 -6.22 -23.20
CA ALA A 33 -9.18 -6.24 -21.75
C ALA A 33 -7.92 -5.71 -21.07
N GLY A 34 -8.00 -4.52 -20.48
CA GLY A 34 -6.99 -4.05 -19.55
C GLY A 34 -6.79 -5.11 -18.48
N ALA A 35 -5.60 -5.69 -18.44
CA ALA A 35 -5.24 -6.65 -17.41
C ALA A 35 -5.34 -5.93 -16.07
N ALA A 36 -6.36 -6.34 -15.32
CA ALA A 36 -6.64 -5.89 -13.97
C ALA A 36 -5.35 -5.88 -13.15
N ALA A 37 -5.02 -4.71 -12.61
CA ALA A 37 -4.14 -4.63 -11.48
C ALA A 37 -4.79 -5.46 -10.36
N THR A 38 -4.24 -6.63 -10.12
CA THR A 38 -4.59 -7.46 -8.97
C THR A 38 -4.22 -6.67 -7.72
N ASN A 39 -5.18 -5.94 -7.16
CA ASN A 39 -5.11 -5.52 -5.77
C ASN A 39 -5.14 -6.81 -4.95
N ALA A 40 -3.97 -7.19 -4.45
CA ALA A 40 -3.91 -8.14 -3.35
C ALA A 40 -4.65 -7.50 -2.18
N ALA A 41 -5.90 -7.91 -1.98
CA ALA A 41 -6.61 -7.65 -0.75
C ALA A 41 -5.73 -8.20 0.37
N ALA A 42 -5.16 -7.30 1.18
CA ALA A 42 -4.51 -7.66 2.42
C ALA A 42 -5.62 -8.16 3.35
N THR A 43 -5.97 -9.43 3.20
CA THR A 43 -6.79 -10.14 4.16
C THR A 43 -6.00 -10.09 5.47
N SER A 44 -6.51 -9.36 6.44
CA SER A 44 -5.97 -9.39 7.80
C SER A 44 -6.16 -10.81 8.32
N ASP A 45 -5.12 -11.62 8.21
CA ASP A 45 -5.07 -12.97 8.74
C ASP A 45 -5.00 -12.85 10.28
N PRO A 46 -6.03 -13.29 11.02
CA PRO A 46 -5.99 -13.26 12.48
C PRO A 46 -4.95 -14.23 13.07
N ALA A 47 -4.29 -15.06 12.25
CA ALA A 47 -3.21 -15.97 12.65
C ALA A 47 -1.79 -15.39 12.45
N ALA A 48 -1.63 -14.18 11.88
CA ALA A 48 -0.34 -13.48 11.85
C ALA A 48 0.04 -12.81 13.19
N ALA A 49 -0.68 -13.12 14.28
CA ALA A 49 -0.43 -12.60 15.62
C ALA A 49 0.74 -13.29 16.37
N THR A 50 1.52 -14.16 15.71
CA THR A 50 2.57 -14.94 16.37
C THR A 50 3.97 -14.61 15.86
N ALA A 51 4.46 -13.39 16.13
CA ALA A 51 5.89 -13.09 16.36
C ALA A 51 6.20 -11.66 16.88
N SER A 52 5.26 -10.90 17.46
CA SER A 52 5.60 -9.64 18.18
C SER A 52 6.11 -9.96 19.60
N GLY A 53 7.29 -10.56 19.72
CA GLY A 53 7.90 -10.91 21.01
C GLY A 53 8.86 -9.85 21.57
N SER A 54 9.33 -8.91 20.75
CA SER A 54 10.41 -7.97 21.11
C SER A 54 9.99 -6.50 21.15
N VAL A 55 8.92 -6.12 20.44
CA VAL A 55 8.50 -4.72 20.33
C VAL A 55 7.56 -4.35 21.49
N PRO A 56 7.84 -3.27 22.23
CA PRO A 56 6.91 -2.74 23.22
C PRO A 56 5.53 -2.45 22.61
N ALA A 57 4.45 -2.94 23.24
CA ALA A 57 3.07 -2.73 22.77
C ALA A 57 2.71 -1.25 22.46
N PRO A 58 3.20 -0.23 23.19
CA PRO A 58 2.95 1.17 22.84
C PRO A 58 3.54 1.58 21.48
N ILE A 59 4.67 0.98 21.10
CA ILE A 59 5.33 1.25 19.82
C ILE A 59 4.52 0.62 18.69
N GLU A 60 4.17 -0.66 18.82
CA GLU A 60 3.32 -1.36 17.86
C GLU A 60 1.97 -0.63 17.66
N GLN A 61 1.38 -0.13 18.75
CA GLN A 61 0.17 0.68 18.69
C GLN A 61 0.36 2.00 17.93
N ALA A 62 1.48 2.71 18.15
CA ALA A 62 1.77 3.97 17.46
C ALA A 62 1.88 3.77 15.94
N TYR A 63 2.63 2.74 15.50
CA TYR A 63 2.73 2.40 14.07
C TYR A 63 1.35 2.03 13.51
N ARG A 64 0.59 1.16 14.19
CA ARG A 64 -0.76 0.77 13.76
C ARG A 64 -1.69 1.97 13.62
N CYS A 65 -1.74 2.86 14.61
CA CYS A 65 -2.60 4.04 14.58
C CYS A 65 -2.19 5.03 13.49
N ARG A 66 -0.88 5.24 13.29
CA ARG A 66 -0.38 6.03 12.17
C ARG A 66 -0.89 5.48 10.83
N GLY A 67 -0.80 4.17 10.65
CA GLY A 67 -1.25 3.47 9.45
C GLY A 67 -2.74 3.63 9.16
N LEU A 68 -3.58 3.39 10.18
CA LEU A 68 -5.04 3.53 10.07
C LEU A 68 -5.48 4.96 9.80
N VAL A 69 -4.90 5.95 10.50
CA VAL A 69 -5.23 7.36 10.30
C VAL A 69 -4.78 7.84 8.91
N ALA A 70 -3.59 7.44 8.47
CA ALA A 70 -3.13 7.74 7.12
C ALA A 70 -4.04 7.14 6.04
N ALA A 71 -4.45 5.88 6.22
CA ALA A 71 -5.37 5.21 5.30
C ALA A 71 -6.75 5.90 5.27
N ALA A 72 -7.29 6.28 6.43
CA ALA A 72 -8.56 7.01 6.52
C ALA A 72 -8.49 8.41 5.86
N LEU A 73 -7.39 9.14 6.04
CA LEU A 73 -7.14 10.41 5.36
C LEU A 73 -6.96 10.25 3.84
N ALA A 74 -6.39 9.15 3.38
CA ALA A 74 -6.30 8.84 1.96
C ALA A 74 -7.68 8.49 1.39
N ALA A 75 -8.44 7.65 2.12
CA ALA A 75 -9.80 7.25 1.77
C ALA A 75 -10.71 8.48 1.61
N SER A 76 -10.59 9.47 2.50
CA SER A 76 -11.41 10.69 2.43
C SER A 76 -11.14 11.60 1.23
N ARG A 77 -10.03 11.37 0.50
CA ARG A 77 -9.70 12.07 -0.74
C ARG A 77 -10.24 11.37 -1.99
N VAL A 78 -10.53 10.07 -1.90
CA VAL A 78 -10.95 9.25 -3.06
C VAL A 78 -12.41 8.81 -2.99
N ILE A 79 -12.94 8.59 -1.78
CA ILE A 79 -14.34 8.24 -1.56
C ILE A 79 -15.21 9.51 -1.67
N PRO A 80 -16.34 9.46 -2.40
CA PRO A 80 -17.29 10.57 -2.46
C PRO A 80 -17.77 11.00 -1.07
N LYS A 81 -17.91 12.32 -0.85
CA LYS A 81 -18.23 12.87 0.48
C LYS A 81 -19.58 12.39 1.04
N ASP A 82 -20.54 12.07 0.18
CA ASP A 82 -21.85 11.51 0.53
C ASP A 82 -21.77 10.06 1.05
N GLN A 83 -20.67 9.36 0.77
CA GLN A 83 -20.39 7.99 1.22
C GLN A 83 -19.40 7.94 2.38
N LEU A 84 -18.82 9.08 2.77
CA LEU A 84 -17.87 9.15 3.86
C LEU A 84 -18.62 9.14 5.20
N PRO A 85 -18.22 8.28 6.17
CA PRO A 85 -18.74 8.36 7.53
C PRO A 85 -18.55 9.78 8.10
N ALA A 86 -19.61 10.33 8.70
CA ALA A 86 -19.60 11.71 9.20
C ALA A 86 -18.47 11.99 10.21
N GLU A 87 -18.07 10.99 11.00
CA GLU A 87 -16.97 11.15 11.96
C GLU A 87 -15.60 11.31 11.29
N LEU A 88 -15.44 10.79 10.07
CA LEU A 88 -14.21 10.94 9.29
C LEU A 88 -14.19 12.24 8.49
N ALA A 89 -15.33 12.93 8.36
CA ALA A 89 -15.39 14.23 7.70
C ALA A 89 -14.62 15.31 8.49
N ALA A 90 -14.46 15.12 9.80
CA ALA A 90 -13.67 15.98 10.68
C ALA A 90 -12.21 15.51 10.86
N LEU A 91 -11.82 14.38 10.26
CA LEU A 91 -10.45 13.89 10.35
C LEU A 91 -9.53 14.80 9.53
N ASP A 92 -8.59 15.46 10.20
CA ASP A 92 -7.62 16.33 9.58
C ASP A 92 -6.18 15.79 9.69
N GLN A 93 -5.25 16.51 9.06
CA GLN A 93 -3.84 16.14 9.02
C GLN A 93 -3.16 16.17 10.40
N SER A 94 -3.68 16.93 11.37
CA SER A 94 -3.08 17.07 12.70
C SER A 94 -3.05 15.76 13.48
N VAL A 95 -4.06 14.90 13.29
CA VAL A 95 -4.10 13.57 13.92
C VAL A 95 -2.99 12.68 13.35
N LEU A 96 -2.73 12.75 12.04
CA LEU A 96 -1.63 12.02 11.44
C LEU A 96 -0.27 12.58 11.89
N ASP A 97 -0.16 13.90 12.01
CA ASP A 97 1.07 14.56 12.48
C ASP A 97 1.38 14.19 13.94
N HIS A 98 0.37 14.04 14.81
CA HIS A 98 0.54 13.49 16.15
C HIS A 98 1.23 12.12 16.11
N TRP A 99 0.71 11.19 15.30
CA TRP A 99 1.27 9.84 15.22
C TRP A 99 2.66 9.81 14.55
N ASN A 100 2.92 10.68 13.58
CA ASN A 100 4.27 10.88 13.03
C ASN A 100 5.24 11.41 14.09
N GLY A 101 4.80 12.36 14.92
CA GLY A 101 5.57 12.86 16.06
C GLY A 101 5.86 11.76 17.07
N LYS A 102 4.87 10.95 17.43
CA LYS A 102 5.04 9.79 18.32
C LYS A 102 6.06 8.79 17.81
N MET A 103 6.05 8.50 16.50
CA MET A 103 7.09 7.65 15.89
C MET A 103 8.48 8.31 15.97
N GLY A 104 8.57 9.63 15.79
CA GLY A 104 9.83 10.37 15.98
C GLY A 104 10.33 10.43 17.43
N GLU A 105 9.43 10.35 18.42
CA GLU A 105 9.76 10.27 19.85
C GLU A 105 10.29 8.89 20.27
N ILE A 106 9.98 7.83 19.51
CA ILE A 106 10.50 6.49 19.76
C ILE A 106 12.01 6.54 19.53
N ALA A 107 12.77 6.55 20.63
CA ALA A 107 14.21 6.80 20.62
C ALA A 107 14.94 5.78 19.73
N ALA A 108 15.92 6.26 18.95
CA ALA A 108 16.80 5.41 18.17
C ALA A 108 17.43 4.33 19.07
N GLY A 109 17.25 3.05 18.69
CA GLY A 109 17.69 1.89 19.46
C GLY A 109 16.63 1.27 20.37
N THR A 110 15.41 1.82 20.43
CA THR A 110 14.27 1.14 21.09
C THR A 110 13.81 -0.08 20.28
N ILE A 111 13.89 0.04 18.95
CA ILE A 111 13.75 -1.04 17.99
C ILE A 111 14.87 -0.89 16.96
N ASP A 112 15.29 -1.98 16.33
CA ASP A 112 16.24 -1.92 15.23
C ASP A 112 15.57 -1.49 13.92
N ALA A 113 16.37 -1.09 12.93
CA ALA A 113 15.86 -0.56 11.66
C ALA A 113 15.07 -1.60 10.83
N GLY A 114 15.38 -2.90 10.96
CA GLY A 114 14.63 -3.95 10.29
C GLY A 114 13.24 -4.11 10.91
N GLU A 115 13.16 -4.02 12.22
CA GLU A 115 11.91 -4.07 12.97
C GLU A 115 11.04 -2.83 12.72
N GLU A 116 11.64 -1.65 12.67
CA GLU A 116 10.94 -0.44 12.25
C GLU A 116 10.37 -0.57 10.83
N ALA A 117 11.16 -1.09 9.89
CA ALA A 117 10.69 -1.34 8.52
C ALA A 117 9.54 -2.37 8.47
N ARG A 118 9.60 -3.41 9.31
CA ARG A 118 8.52 -4.41 9.47
C ARG A 118 7.24 -3.73 9.96
N LEU A 119 7.31 -2.98 11.05
CA LEU A 119 6.17 -2.27 11.62
C LEU A 119 5.56 -1.25 10.65
N MET A 120 6.39 -0.52 9.92
CA MET A 120 5.92 0.41 8.87
C MET A 120 5.18 -0.32 7.75
N THR A 121 5.69 -1.49 7.34
CA THR A 121 5.06 -2.32 6.31
C THR A 121 3.72 -2.87 6.79
N GLU A 122 3.68 -3.44 8.00
CA GLU A 122 2.47 -4.02 8.60
C GLU A 122 1.40 -2.97 8.91
N ALA A 123 1.82 -1.76 9.29
CA ALA A 123 0.94 -0.63 9.51
C ALA A 123 0.40 -0.05 8.20
N THR A 124 1.05 -0.27 7.06
CA THR A 124 0.59 0.29 5.79
C THR A 124 -0.71 -0.37 5.38
N ARG A 125 -1.76 0.44 5.25
CA ARG A 125 -3.12 0.00 4.91
C ARG A 125 -3.67 0.85 3.77
N ILE A 126 -4.49 0.22 2.96
CA ILE A 126 -5.21 0.85 1.86
C ILE A 126 -6.69 0.59 2.14
N LEU A 127 -7.46 1.66 2.32
CA LEU A 127 -8.91 1.63 2.48
C LEU A 127 -9.46 2.42 1.30
N VAL A 128 -9.92 1.72 0.25
CA VAL A 128 -10.41 2.35 -0.99
C VAL A 128 -11.92 2.28 -1.13
N THR A 129 -12.61 1.44 -0.34
CA THR A 129 -14.07 1.35 -0.38
C THR A 129 -14.74 1.86 0.90
N PRO A 130 -16.02 2.29 0.82
CA PRO A 130 -16.80 2.65 1.99
C PRO A 130 -16.94 1.50 2.99
N GLU A 131 -17.04 0.26 2.53
CA GLU A 131 -17.20 -0.93 3.38
C GLU A 131 -15.93 -1.21 4.20
N GLU A 132 -14.76 -1.13 3.56
CA GLU A 132 -13.46 -1.26 4.23
C GLU A 132 -13.29 -0.18 5.30
N LEU A 133 -13.65 1.06 4.96
CA LEU A 133 -13.59 2.18 5.88
C LEU A 133 -14.55 1.98 7.06
N HIS A 134 -15.76 1.49 6.81
CA HIS A 134 -16.76 1.23 7.84
C HIS A 134 -16.34 0.10 8.79
N ALA A 135 -15.69 -0.95 8.28
CA ALA A 135 -15.18 -2.05 9.10
C ALA A 135 -14.07 -1.59 10.07
N GLU A 136 -13.22 -0.66 9.63
CA GLU A 136 -12.11 -0.13 10.43
C GLU A 136 -12.48 1.09 11.29
N LEU A 137 -13.69 1.65 11.13
CA LEU A 137 -14.16 2.82 11.89
C LEU A 137 -13.92 2.72 13.41
N PRO A 138 -14.21 1.59 14.09
CA PRO A 138 -13.97 1.49 15.53
C PRO A 138 -12.49 1.66 15.90
N ALA A 139 -11.59 1.08 15.11
CA ALA A 139 -10.15 1.18 15.33
C ALA A 139 -9.64 2.60 15.03
N ILE A 140 -10.13 3.23 13.96
CA ILE A 140 -9.81 4.61 13.62
C ILE A 140 -10.26 5.55 14.74
N ARG A 141 -11.49 5.40 15.26
CA ARG A 141 -12.01 6.22 16.37
C ARG A 141 -11.15 6.08 17.63
N ALA A 142 -10.70 4.86 17.96
CA ALA A 142 -9.81 4.65 19.09
C ALA A 142 -8.47 5.38 18.91
N CYS A 143 -7.90 5.36 17.71
CA CYS A 143 -6.66 6.07 17.40
C CYS A 143 -6.83 7.60 17.39
N VAL A 144 -7.97 8.12 16.92
CA VAL A 144 -8.27 9.56 16.99
C VAL A 144 -8.43 10.01 18.44
N ALA A 145 -9.15 9.24 19.26
CA ALA A 145 -9.33 9.55 20.68
C ALA A 145 -8.00 9.51 21.45
N ALA A 146 -7.14 8.53 21.17
CA ALA A 146 -5.82 8.42 21.79
C ALA A 146 -4.87 9.58 21.42
N ALA A 147 -5.06 10.21 20.25
CA ALA A 147 -4.28 11.38 19.85
C ALA A 147 -4.74 12.69 20.50
N ALA A 148 -5.97 12.72 21.03
CA ALA A 148 -6.58 13.90 21.64
C ALA A 148 -6.44 13.95 23.18
N GLY A 149 -6.01 12.87 23.82
CA GLY A 149 -5.75 12.76 25.26
C GLY A 149 -4.30 13.03 25.63
#